data_AF-A0A0A1TE29-F1
#
_entry.id   AF-A0A0A1TE29-F1
#
_cell.length_a   1.000
_cell.length_b   1.000
_cell.length_c   1.000
_cell.angle_alpha   90.00
_cell.angle_beta   90.00
_cell.angle_gamma   90.00
#
_symmetry.space_group_name_H-M   'P 1'
#
loop_
_entity.id
_entity.type
_entity.pdbx_description
1 polymer ?
#
loop_
_entity_poly.entity_id
_entity_poly.type
_entity_poly.pdbx_seq_one_letter_code
_entity_poly.pdbx_strand_id
1 'polypeptide(L)'
;MKHQSDRAVLLNALHDQKKGHGRSLTPHPAPNVALARTPGRMALLALVQDFQPLAPARIFSGDRISRKDPIYSSIALCIRALLPVTALNWKVMDMSMFSLLSAYMGGLRGDAKLAALAQSSYVSALGESHTHIQQVVKKYTRDPGSTAPLHVLLLITVAFQAFELLNNEQGLNSALEAHVGGALEVLKMSGPETYETEHLRQAFSGFRGILVSYPPSTKDLH
;
A
#
# COMPACT_ATOMS: atom_id res chain seq x y z
N MET A 1 1.57 20.59 21.45
CA MET A 1 2.25 21.12 20.24
C MET A 1 3.07 20.07 19.44
N LYS A 2 2.68 18.78 19.41
CA LYS A 2 3.35 17.72 18.60
C LYS A 2 2.56 17.22 17.38
N HIS A 3 1.27 17.53 17.28
CA HIS A 3 0.36 16.97 16.26
C HIS A 3 0.44 17.62 14.87
N GLN A 4 0.95 18.86 14.78
CA GLN A 4 1.26 19.48 13.48
C GLN A 4 2.40 18.76 12.74
N SER A 5 3.27 18.04 13.46
CA SER A 5 4.48 17.43 12.90
C SER A 5 4.17 16.23 12.00
N ASP A 6 3.31 15.30 12.42
CA ASP A 6 3.06 14.05 11.65
C ASP A 6 2.24 14.32 10.38
N ARG A 7 1.22 15.18 10.49
CA ARG A 7 0.40 15.62 9.33
C ARG A 7 1.24 16.46 8.37
N ALA A 8 2.09 17.36 8.87
CA ALA A 8 3.00 18.10 8.01
C ALA A 8 4.07 17.19 7.39
N VAL A 9 4.54 16.15 8.06
CA VAL A 9 5.51 15.20 7.47
C VAL A 9 4.85 14.38 6.36
N LEU A 10 3.65 13.84 6.59
CA LEU A 10 2.90 13.13 5.55
C LEU A 10 2.54 14.07 4.39
N LEU A 11 2.02 15.28 4.68
CA LEU A 11 1.68 16.24 3.64
C LEU A 11 2.91 16.81 2.92
N ASN A 12 4.03 17.11 3.59
CA ASN A 12 5.25 17.62 2.96
C ASN A 12 5.92 16.55 2.10
N ALA A 13 5.97 15.30 2.57
CA ALA A 13 6.45 14.17 1.75
C ALA A 13 5.60 13.98 0.47
N LEU A 14 4.29 14.25 0.55
CA LEU A 14 3.37 14.18 -0.58
C LEU A 14 3.33 15.48 -1.42
N HIS A 15 3.70 16.64 -0.87
CA HIS A 15 3.62 17.97 -1.51
C HIS A 15 4.92 18.37 -2.22
N ASP A 16 6.10 17.98 -1.71
CA ASP A 16 7.40 18.26 -2.36
C ASP A 16 7.54 17.58 -3.73
N GLN A 17 6.77 16.53 -4.00
CA GLN A 17 6.71 15.87 -5.31
C GLN A 17 5.87 16.64 -6.35
N LYS A 18 4.94 17.50 -5.92
CA LYS A 18 4.06 18.28 -6.85
C LYS A 18 4.82 19.43 -7.54
N LYS A 19 5.94 19.90 -6.97
CA LYS A 19 6.76 20.98 -7.54
C LYS A 19 7.77 20.53 -8.62
N GLY A 20 7.79 19.24 -8.98
CA GLY A 20 8.71 18.67 -9.99
C GLY A 20 8.31 18.90 -11.47
N HIS A 21 7.34 19.75 -11.78
CA HIS A 21 7.00 20.12 -13.16
C HIS A 21 7.75 21.39 -13.57
N GLY A 22 9.00 21.21 -14.01
CA GLY A 22 9.77 22.25 -14.68
C GLY A 22 11.02 22.69 -13.93
N ARG A 23 12.04 21.84 -13.88
CA ARG A 23 13.46 22.24 -13.90
C ARG A 23 14.36 21.02 -14.09
N SER A 24 15.43 21.26 -14.85
CA SER A 24 16.54 20.38 -15.22
C SER A 24 16.83 19.23 -14.24
N LEU A 25 17.03 18.03 -14.80
CA LEU A 25 17.56 16.84 -14.13
C LEU A 25 18.92 17.14 -13.50
N THR A 26 18.93 17.53 -12.22
CA THR A 26 20.09 17.31 -11.36
C THR A 26 20.02 15.91 -10.78
N PRO A 27 21.16 15.23 -10.56
CA PRO A 27 21.17 13.86 -10.07
C PRO A 27 20.43 13.78 -8.74
N HIS A 28 19.53 12.80 -8.61
CA HIS A 28 18.96 12.44 -7.31
C HIS A 28 20.09 12.32 -6.27
N PRO A 29 19.92 12.88 -5.05
CA PRO A 29 20.87 12.59 -3.99
C PRO A 29 20.86 11.07 -3.79
N ALA A 30 22.05 10.47 -3.84
CA ALA A 30 22.25 9.05 -3.66
C ALA A 30 21.49 8.56 -2.42
N PRO A 31 20.87 7.37 -2.45
CA PRO A 31 20.15 6.82 -1.31
C PRO A 31 21.10 6.84 -0.11
N ASN A 32 20.64 7.45 0.98
CA ASN A 32 21.43 7.68 2.18
C ASN A 32 21.96 6.32 2.69
N VAL A 33 23.23 6.04 2.41
CA VAL A 33 23.87 4.71 2.43
C VAL A 33 23.83 4.06 3.82
N ALA A 34 23.58 4.85 4.87
CA ALA A 34 23.53 4.36 6.25
C ALA A 34 22.26 3.55 6.58
N LEU A 35 21.14 3.76 5.88
CA LEU A 35 19.85 3.13 6.21
C LEU A 35 19.58 1.83 5.39
N ALA A 36 20.45 1.51 4.43
CA ALA A 36 20.38 0.36 3.51
C ALA A 36 20.88 -0.98 4.11
N ARG A 37 21.19 -1.04 5.41
CA ARG A 37 21.93 -2.16 6.02
C ARG A 37 21.12 -3.41 6.37
N THR A 38 19.81 -3.46 6.10
CA THR A 38 19.01 -4.68 6.29
C THR A 38 18.74 -5.35 4.95
N PRO A 39 19.05 -6.66 4.78
CA PRO A 39 18.82 -7.38 3.53
C PRO A 39 17.38 -7.25 3.00
N GLY A 40 16.39 -7.26 3.90
CA GLY A 40 14.98 -7.07 3.53
C GLY A 40 14.68 -5.70 2.91
N ARG A 41 15.38 -4.64 3.33
CA ARG A 41 15.19 -3.31 2.75
C ARG A 41 15.83 -3.18 1.38
N MET A 42 16.98 -3.82 1.15
CA MET A 42 17.58 -3.85 -0.18
C MET A 42 16.70 -4.60 -1.17
N ALA A 43 16.09 -5.71 -0.75
CA ALA A 43 15.13 -6.45 -1.55
C ALA A 43 13.88 -5.61 -1.87
N LEU A 44 13.36 -4.86 -0.89
CA LEU A 44 12.27 -3.91 -1.12
C LEU A 44 12.65 -2.82 -2.12
N LEU A 45 13.83 -2.20 -1.98
CA LEU A 45 14.28 -1.14 -2.88
C LEU A 45 14.46 -1.66 -4.32
N ALA A 46 14.98 -2.88 -4.49
CA ALA A 46 15.07 -3.52 -5.80
C ALA A 46 13.68 -3.73 -6.42
N LEU A 47 12.71 -4.21 -5.64
CA LEU A 47 11.33 -4.31 -6.11
C LEU A 47 10.74 -2.93 -6.44
N VAL A 48 10.88 -1.93 -5.57
CA VAL A 48 10.42 -0.56 -5.83
C VAL A 48 10.98 -0.01 -7.15
N GLN A 49 12.26 -0.31 -7.44
CA GLN A 49 12.91 0.06 -8.69
C GLN A 49 12.29 -0.65 -9.90
N ASP A 50 11.98 -1.94 -9.80
CA ASP A 50 11.28 -2.71 -10.85
C ASP A 50 9.90 -2.11 -11.20
N PHE A 51 9.25 -1.44 -10.24
CA PHE A 51 7.97 -0.76 -10.45
C PHE A 51 8.08 0.67 -11.01
N GLN A 52 9.28 1.26 -11.06
CA GLN A 52 9.43 2.61 -11.60
C GLN A 52 9.12 2.66 -13.10
N PRO A 53 8.54 3.77 -13.61
CA PRO A 53 8.26 3.90 -15.04
C PRO A 53 9.56 3.88 -15.86
N LEU A 54 9.73 2.90 -16.76
CA LEU A 54 10.81 2.94 -17.75
C LEU A 54 10.53 4.00 -18.83
N ALA A 55 11.59 4.73 -19.23
CA ALA A 55 11.59 5.61 -20.38
C ALA A 55 11.51 4.81 -21.71
N PRO A 56 11.00 5.40 -22.82
CA PRO A 56 10.49 6.75 -22.99
C PRO A 56 8.99 6.92 -22.70
N ALA A 57 8.24 5.83 -22.60
CA ALA A 57 6.78 5.86 -22.54
C ALA A 57 6.19 6.19 -21.14
N ARG A 58 7.02 6.26 -20.08
CA ARG A 58 6.61 6.48 -18.68
C ARG A 58 5.48 5.57 -18.21
N ILE A 59 5.35 4.37 -18.80
CA ILE A 59 4.33 3.41 -18.41
C ILE A 59 4.76 2.79 -17.08
N PHE A 60 3.92 2.84 -16.06
CA PHE A 60 4.21 2.18 -14.78
C PHE A 60 4.28 0.65 -14.98
N SER A 61 5.24 -0.05 -14.37
CA SER A 61 5.44 -1.48 -14.65
C SER A 61 4.18 -2.33 -14.38
N GLY A 62 3.37 -1.95 -13.38
CA GLY A 62 2.09 -2.60 -13.11
C GLY A 62 1.07 -2.47 -14.25
N ASP A 63 1.14 -1.43 -15.10
CA ASP A 63 0.21 -1.25 -16.22
C ASP A 63 0.61 -2.03 -17.49
N ARG A 64 1.81 -2.61 -17.49
CA ARG A 64 2.39 -3.21 -18.71
C ARG A 64 1.96 -4.65 -18.93
N ILE A 65 1.61 -5.37 -17.87
CA ILE A 65 1.78 -6.83 -17.88
C ILE A 65 0.45 -7.61 -17.97
N SER A 66 -0.72 -7.01 -17.72
CA SER A 66 -1.98 -7.56 -18.25
C SER A 66 -3.13 -6.55 -18.17
N ARG A 67 -3.45 -5.88 -19.28
CA ARG A 67 -4.64 -5.03 -19.39
C ARG A 67 -5.96 -5.81 -19.38
N LYS A 68 -5.90 -7.14 -19.46
CA LYS A 68 -7.08 -8.00 -19.57
C LYS A 68 -7.56 -8.54 -18.21
N ASP A 69 -6.79 -8.33 -17.15
CA ASP A 69 -7.17 -8.71 -15.80
C ASP A 69 -7.51 -7.45 -14.97
N PRO A 70 -8.80 -7.22 -14.67
CA PRO A 70 -9.27 -6.09 -13.87
C PRO A 70 -8.67 -6.07 -12.45
N ILE A 71 -8.36 -7.22 -11.87
CA ILE A 71 -7.80 -7.34 -10.51
C ILE A 71 -6.35 -6.85 -10.52
N TYR A 72 -5.52 -7.32 -11.45
CA TYR A 72 -4.14 -6.84 -11.58
C TYR A 72 -4.04 -5.35 -11.89
N SER A 73 -4.94 -4.83 -12.73
CA SER A 73 -4.99 -3.40 -13.06
C SER A 73 -5.37 -2.55 -11.84
N SER A 74 -6.33 -3.04 -11.04
CA SER A 74 -6.77 -2.37 -9.81
C SER A 74 -5.71 -2.43 -8.71
N ILE A 75 -4.98 -3.54 -8.59
CA ILE A 75 -3.84 -3.67 -7.68
C ILE A 75 -2.68 -2.77 -8.11
N ALA A 76 -2.39 -2.65 -9.41
CA ALA A 76 -1.38 -1.73 -9.91
C ALA A 76 -1.68 -0.26 -9.54
N LEU A 77 -2.97 0.13 -9.54
CA LEU A 77 -3.41 1.45 -9.04
C LEU A 77 -3.10 1.61 -7.54
N CYS A 78 -3.41 0.61 -6.71
CA CYS A 78 -3.06 0.62 -5.30
C CYS A 78 -1.55 0.76 -5.10
N ILE A 79 -0.76 -0.08 -5.77
CA ILE A 79 0.70 -0.06 -5.66
C ILE A 79 1.25 1.32 -6.02
N ARG A 80 0.80 1.92 -7.13
CA ARG A 80 1.24 3.26 -7.54
C ARG A 80 0.97 4.32 -6.47
N ALA A 81 -0.19 4.26 -5.82
CA ALA A 81 -0.56 5.20 -4.76
C ALA A 81 0.24 4.97 -3.46
N LEU A 82 0.62 3.73 -3.17
CA LEU A 82 1.30 3.34 -1.93
C LEU A 82 2.84 3.47 -2.01
N LEU A 83 3.43 3.32 -3.20
CA LEU A 83 4.89 3.37 -3.40
C LEU A 83 5.56 4.60 -2.78
N PRO A 84 5.04 5.84 -2.92
CA PRO A 84 5.64 7.02 -2.31
C PRO A 84 5.76 6.93 -0.78
N VAL A 85 4.86 6.19 -0.13
CA VAL A 85 4.80 6.06 1.33
C VAL A 85 5.96 5.23 1.88
N THR A 86 6.56 4.35 1.06
CA THR A 86 7.77 3.58 1.45
C THR A 86 8.97 4.47 1.76
N ALA A 87 9.01 5.71 1.23
CA ALA A 87 10.06 6.67 1.54
C ALA A 87 10.06 7.10 3.02
N LEU A 88 8.94 6.94 3.74
CA LEU A 88 8.82 7.24 5.16
C LEU A 88 9.53 6.20 6.05
N ASN A 89 9.95 5.07 5.49
CA ASN A 89 10.69 4.00 6.18
C ASN A 89 9.96 3.48 7.43
N TRP A 90 8.64 3.36 7.34
CA TRP A 90 7.84 2.77 8.39
C TRP A 90 7.87 1.27 8.25
N LYS A 91 8.48 0.59 9.23
CA LYS A 91 8.73 -0.86 9.21
C LYS A 91 7.52 -1.68 8.77
N VAL A 92 6.34 -1.44 9.37
CA VAL A 92 5.11 -2.16 9.01
C VAL A 92 4.71 -1.91 7.56
N MET A 93 4.79 -0.68 7.08
CA MET A 93 4.48 -0.33 5.69
C MET A 93 5.48 -0.94 4.72
N ASP A 94 6.77 -0.90 5.04
CA ASP A 94 7.83 -1.52 4.23
C ASP A 94 7.61 -3.03 4.09
N MET A 95 7.21 -3.70 5.18
CA MET A 95 6.92 -5.14 5.16
C MET A 95 5.65 -5.47 4.38
N SER A 96 4.57 -4.69 4.57
CA SER A 96 3.32 -4.84 3.79
C SER A 96 3.52 -4.57 2.31
N MET A 97 4.32 -3.57 1.97
CA MET A 97 4.68 -3.26 0.59
C MET A 97 5.59 -4.35 0.01
N PHE A 98 6.57 -4.84 0.77
CA PHE A 98 7.42 -5.92 0.31
C PHE A 98 6.62 -7.19 -0.02
N SER A 99 5.65 -7.58 0.83
CA SER A 99 4.77 -8.70 0.54
C SER A 99 3.93 -8.46 -0.71
N LEU A 100 3.30 -7.28 -0.84
CA LEU A 100 2.47 -6.94 -1.99
C LEU A 100 3.26 -6.93 -3.30
N LEU A 101 4.40 -6.24 -3.35
CA LEU A 101 5.24 -6.14 -4.54
C LEU A 101 5.80 -7.51 -4.95
N SER A 102 6.23 -8.32 -3.97
CA SER A 102 6.73 -9.67 -4.21
C SER A 102 5.64 -10.59 -4.77
N ALA A 103 4.44 -10.57 -4.18
CA ALA A 103 3.33 -11.39 -4.67
C ALA A 103 2.93 -10.98 -6.09
N TYR A 104 2.82 -9.68 -6.34
CA TYR A 104 2.48 -9.14 -7.65
C TYR A 104 3.50 -9.55 -8.71
N MET A 105 4.79 -9.36 -8.44
CA MET A 105 5.84 -9.74 -9.37
C MET A 105 6.00 -11.26 -9.50
N GLY A 106 5.78 -12.01 -8.42
CA GLY A 106 5.81 -13.46 -8.41
C GLY A 106 4.73 -14.06 -9.31
N GLY A 107 3.49 -13.58 -9.17
CA GLY A 107 2.38 -13.96 -10.04
C GLY A 107 2.65 -13.58 -11.50
N LEU A 108 3.13 -12.36 -11.75
CA LEU A 108 3.42 -11.91 -13.11
C LEU A 108 4.55 -12.68 -13.80
N ARG A 109 5.60 -13.06 -13.08
CA ARG A 109 6.78 -13.76 -13.63
C ARG A 109 6.68 -15.29 -13.54
N GLY A 110 5.63 -15.82 -12.90
CA GLY A 110 5.57 -17.24 -12.54
C GLY A 110 6.68 -17.67 -11.57
N ASP A 111 7.19 -16.75 -10.74
CA ASP A 111 8.28 -17.00 -9.80
C ASP A 111 7.72 -17.46 -8.44
N ALA A 112 7.65 -18.79 -8.27
CA ALA A 112 7.17 -19.42 -7.04
C ALA A 112 8.03 -19.08 -5.80
N LYS A 113 9.32 -18.78 -5.96
CA LYS A 113 10.17 -18.39 -4.82
C LYS A 113 9.82 -17.00 -4.34
N LEU A 114 9.56 -16.09 -5.27
CA LEU A 114 9.12 -14.73 -4.95
C LEU A 114 7.72 -14.73 -4.30
N ALA A 115 6.82 -15.61 -4.77
CA ALA A 115 5.52 -15.82 -4.15
C ALA A 115 5.64 -16.38 -2.71
N ALA A 116 6.50 -17.37 -2.47
CA ALA A 116 6.75 -17.91 -1.12
C ALA A 116 7.34 -16.86 -0.17
N LEU A 117 8.26 -16.03 -0.68
CA LEU A 117 8.84 -14.91 0.07
C LEU A 117 7.78 -13.86 0.42
N ALA A 118 6.86 -13.58 -0.50
CA ALA A 118 5.73 -12.69 -0.29
C ALA A 118 4.85 -13.15 0.88
N GLN A 119 4.51 -14.45 0.92
CA GLN A 119 3.71 -15.06 1.99
C GLN A 119 4.41 -14.99 3.35
N SER A 120 5.71 -15.32 3.41
CA SER A 120 6.48 -15.23 4.66
C SER A 120 6.55 -13.79 5.20
N SER A 121 6.75 -12.81 4.32
CA SER A 121 6.76 -11.39 4.71
C SER A 121 5.38 -10.92 5.17
N TYR A 122 4.30 -11.39 4.52
CA TYR A 122 2.94 -11.04 4.89
C TYR A 122 2.61 -11.45 6.34
N VAL A 123 2.91 -12.69 6.73
CA VAL A 123 2.71 -13.18 8.10
C VAL A 123 3.48 -12.32 9.11
N SER A 124 4.73 -11.96 8.78
CA SER A 124 5.55 -11.12 9.63
C SER A 124 4.98 -9.69 9.75
N ALA A 125 4.46 -9.15 8.65
CA ALA A 125 3.86 -7.82 8.59
C ALA A 125 2.56 -7.76 9.42
N LEU A 126 1.74 -8.82 9.37
CA LEU A 126 0.55 -8.94 10.22
C LEU A 126 0.91 -8.90 11.71
N GLY A 127 1.93 -9.67 12.12
CA GLY A 127 2.42 -9.68 13.49
C GLY A 127 2.83 -8.29 13.99
N GLU A 128 3.58 -7.55 13.17
CA GLU A 128 4.01 -6.18 13.49
C GLU A 128 2.84 -5.18 13.47
N SER A 129 1.88 -5.37 12.56
CA SER A 129 0.73 -4.47 12.44
C SER A 129 -0.20 -4.51 13.65
N HIS A 130 -0.30 -5.64 14.36
CA HIS A 130 -1.16 -5.77 15.52
C HIS A 130 -0.81 -4.74 16.60
N THR A 131 0.47 -4.60 16.94
CA THR A 131 0.93 -3.58 17.89
C THR A 131 0.70 -2.16 17.36
N HIS A 132 0.90 -1.94 16.06
CA HIS A 132 0.68 -0.63 15.44
C HIS A 132 -0.79 -0.21 15.51
N ILE A 133 -1.72 -1.11 15.18
CA ILE A 133 -3.17 -0.89 15.26
C ILE A 133 -3.57 -0.48 16.69
N GLN A 134 -3.12 -1.23 17.70
CA GLN A 134 -3.43 -0.92 19.10
C GLN A 134 -2.95 0.48 19.51
N GLN A 135 -1.77 0.89 19.04
CA GLN A 135 -1.23 2.23 19.28
C GLN A 135 -2.04 3.32 18.59
N VAL A 136 -2.42 3.10 17.32
CA VAL A 136 -3.25 4.03 16.55
C VAL A 136 -4.61 4.22 17.20
N VAL A 137 -5.30 3.12 17.56
CA VAL A 137 -6.60 3.15 18.25
C VAL A 137 -6.47 3.91 19.56
N LYS A 138 -5.47 3.59 20.39
CA LYS A 138 -5.25 4.28 21.67
C LYS A 138 -4.96 5.78 21.49
N LYS A 139 -4.22 6.17 20.44
CA LYS A 139 -3.95 7.58 20.13
C LYS A 139 -5.22 8.29 19.70
N TYR A 140 -6.03 7.66 18.84
CA TYR A 140 -7.31 8.21 18.38
C TYR A 140 -8.32 8.36 19.51
N THR A 141 -8.45 7.37 20.42
CA THR A 141 -9.32 7.48 21.59
C THR A 141 -8.95 8.65 22.51
N ARG A 142 -7.66 9.01 22.58
CA ARG A 142 -7.18 10.14 23.41
C ARG A 142 -7.33 11.49 22.73
N ASP A 143 -7.23 11.54 21.40
CA ASP A 143 -7.35 12.74 20.60
C ASP A 143 -8.08 12.44 19.28
N PRO A 144 -9.43 12.42 19.31
CA PRO A 144 -10.23 12.13 18.12
C PRO A 144 -10.08 13.19 17.01
N GLY A 145 -9.57 14.38 17.34
CA GLY A 145 -9.38 15.46 16.37
C GLY A 145 -8.21 15.23 15.41
N SER A 146 -7.34 14.25 15.69
CA SER A 146 -6.17 13.93 14.87
C SER A 146 -6.36 12.61 14.10
N THR A 147 -6.79 12.70 12.84
CA THR A 147 -7.02 11.54 11.95
C THR A 147 -5.77 11.03 11.21
N ALA A 148 -4.64 11.73 11.29
CA ALA A 148 -3.41 11.34 10.59
C ALA A 148 -2.93 9.89 10.89
N PRO A 149 -2.98 9.38 12.14
CA PRO A 149 -2.64 7.99 12.42
C PRO A 149 -3.60 6.98 11.75
N LEU A 150 -4.87 7.36 11.56
CA LEU A 150 -5.85 6.53 10.86
C LEU A 150 -5.54 6.48 9.36
N HIS A 151 -5.09 7.58 8.75
CA HIS A 151 -4.68 7.59 7.34
C HIS A 151 -3.53 6.63 7.05
N VAL A 152 -2.56 6.56 7.95
CA VAL A 152 -1.44 5.60 7.85
C VAL A 152 -1.97 4.17 7.94
N LEU A 153 -2.83 3.92 8.93
CA LEU A 153 -3.44 2.61 9.11
C LEU A 153 -4.23 2.18 7.86
N LEU A 154 -4.99 3.10 7.27
CA LEU A 154 -5.71 2.85 6.02
C LEU A 154 -4.80 2.43 4.86
N LEU A 155 -3.66 3.11 4.67
CA LEU A 155 -2.70 2.76 3.61
C LEU A 155 -2.11 1.36 3.83
N ILE A 156 -1.77 1.02 5.08
CA ILE A 156 -1.28 -0.32 5.45
C ILE A 156 -2.37 -1.38 5.16
N THR A 157 -3.62 -1.09 5.54
CA THR A 157 -4.75 -1.99 5.29
C THR A 157 -5.00 -2.20 3.79
N VAL A 158 -4.92 -1.15 2.97
CA VAL A 158 -5.02 -1.28 1.51
C VAL A 158 -3.90 -2.17 0.96
N ALA A 159 -2.67 -2.05 1.47
CA ALA A 159 -1.57 -2.92 1.05
C ALA A 159 -1.82 -4.40 1.38
N PHE A 160 -2.33 -4.68 2.59
CA PHE A 160 -2.69 -6.04 2.99
C PHE A 160 -3.83 -6.61 2.17
N GLN A 161 -4.91 -5.85 1.99
CA GLN A 161 -6.06 -6.34 1.23
C GLN A 161 -5.72 -6.57 -0.23
N ALA A 162 -4.91 -5.70 -0.85
CA ALA A 162 -4.42 -5.91 -2.20
C ALA A 162 -3.59 -7.20 -2.31
N PHE A 163 -2.77 -7.51 -1.29
CA PHE A 163 -2.03 -8.77 -1.22
C PHE A 163 -2.97 -9.98 -1.06
N GLU A 164 -3.92 -9.91 -0.14
CA GLU A 164 -4.84 -11.02 0.12
C GLU A 164 -5.70 -11.33 -1.10
N LEU A 165 -6.26 -10.30 -1.73
CA LEU A 165 -7.08 -10.45 -2.94
C LEU A 165 -6.25 -11.00 -4.10
N LEU A 166 -5.01 -10.53 -4.29
CA LEU A 166 -4.12 -11.09 -5.31
C LEU A 166 -3.88 -12.59 -5.17
N ASN A 167 -3.77 -13.08 -3.94
CA ASN A 167 -3.48 -14.48 -3.63
C ASN A 167 -4.74 -15.31 -3.39
N ASN A 168 -5.93 -14.72 -3.52
CA ASN A 168 -7.18 -15.41 -3.23
C ASN A 168 -7.78 -16.01 -4.51
N GLU A 169 -7.56 -17.31 -4.68
CA GLU A 169 -8.09 -18.09 -5.80
C GLU A 169 -9.57 -18.49 -5.62
N GLN A 170 -10.13 -18.40 -4.39
CA GLN A 170 -11.46 -18.96 -4.06
C GLN A 170 -12.55 -17.91 -3.80
N GLY A 171 -12.26 -16.63 -4.08
CA GLY A 171 -13.19 -15.53 -3.80
C GLY A 171 -13.23 -15.14 -2.33
N LEU A 172 -13.97 -14.07 -1.99
CA LEU A 172 -14.04 -13.52 -0.63
C LEU A 172 -14.42 -14.62 0.38
N ASN A 173 -13.57 -14.83 1.38
CA ASN A 173 -13.84 -15.72 2.51
C ASN A 173 -14.11 -14.89 3.77
N SER A 174 -14.64 -15.52 4.82
CA SER A 174 -15.03 -14.82 6.05
C SER A 174 -13.88 -14.06 6.73
N ALA A 175 -12.64 -14.54 6.60
CA ALA A 175 -11.47 -13.84 7.15
C ALA A 175 -11.18 -12.55 6.37
N LEU A 176 -11.19 -12.64 5.03
CA LEU A 176 -11.00 -11.48 4.16
C LEU A 176 -12.15 -10.47 4.32
N GLU A 177 -13.40 -10.94 4.49
CA GLU A 177 -14.54 -10.07 4.80
C GLU A 177 -14.35 -9.32 6.13
N ALA A 178 -13.85 -9.99 7.17
CA ALA A 178 -13.54 -9.33 8.44
C ALA A 178 -12.45 -8.26 8.28
N HIS A 179 -11.43 -8.51 7.47
CA HIS A 179 -10.39 -7.51 7.15
C HIS A 179 -10.95 -6.33 6.34
N VAL A 180 -11.85 -6.58 5.38
CA VAL A 180 -12.59 -5.53 4.65
C VAL A 180 -13.45 -4.71 5.59
N GLY A 181 -14.21 -5.36 6.48
CA GLY A 181 -15.01 -4.70 7.51
C GLY A 181 -14.16 -3.79 8.41
N GLY A 182 -13.03 -4.28 8.90
CA GLY A 182 -12.09 -3.50 9.70
C GLY A 182 -11.57 -2.25 8.97
N ALA A 183 -11.22 -2.37 7.69
CA ALA A 183 -10.79 -1.24 6.87
C ALA A 183 -11.88 -0.18 6.71
N LEU A 184 -13.13 -0.62 6.50
CA LEU A 184 -14.28 0.28 6.39
C LEU A 184 -14.55 1.01 7.70
N GLU A 185 -14.37 0.36 8.86
CA GLU A 185 -14.46 1.03 10.16
C GLU A 185 -13.38 2.09 10.35
N VAL A 186 -12.13 1.81 9.99
CA VAL A 186 -11.04 2.81 10.04
C VAL A 186 -11.34 3.99 9.09
N LEU A 187 -11.92 3.71 7.93
CA LEU A 187 -12.31 4.72 6.96
C LEU A 187 -13.42 5.62 7.51
N LYS A 188 -14.44 5.03 8.15
CA LYS A 188 -15.51 5.78 8.83
C LYS A 188 -14.95 6.68 9.93
N MET A 189 -14.02 6.16 10.74
CA MET A 189 -13.35 6.94 11.80
C MET A 189 -12.49 8.09 11.25
N SER A 190 -11.97 7.97 10.04
CA SER A 190 -11.06 8.97 9.45
C SER A 190 -11.79 10.19 8.91
N GLY A 191 -13.11 10.13 8.73
CA GLY A 191 -13.91 11.23 8.20
C GLY A 191 -13.75 11.45 6.69
N PRO A 192 -14.67 12.23 6.07
CA PRO A 192 -14.69 12.47 4.63
C PRO A 192 -13.48 13.28 4.13
N GLU A 193 -12.83 14.05 5.00
CA GLU A 193 -11.66 14.88 4.66
C GLU A 193 -10.49 14.02 4.16
N THR A 194 -10.49 12.73 4.52
CA THR A 194 -9.53 11.72 4.03
C THR A 194 -9.45 11.67 2.49
N TYR A 195 -10.57 11.94 1.80
CA TYR A 195 -10.65 11.92 0.34
C TYR A 195 -10.13 13.20 -0.35
N GLU A 196 -9.82 14.26 0.41
CA GLU A 196 -9.17 15.45 -0.13
C GLU A 196 -7.73 15.16 -0.56
N THR A 197 -7.10 14.15 0.05
CA THR A 197 -5.77 13.69 -0.28
C THR A 197 -5.79 12.79 -1.52
N GLU A 198 -5.18 13.26 -2.62
CA GLU A 198 -5.14 12.55 -3.90
C GLU A 198 -4.60 11.12 -3.77
N HIS A 199 -3.57 10.90 -2.94
CA HIS A 199 -2.95 9.59 -2.75
C HIS A 199 -3.92 8.58 -2.11
N LEU A 200 -4.59 8.97 -1.02
CA LEU A 200 -5.59 8.13 -0.37
C LEU A 200 -6.74 7.84 -1.34
N ARG A 201 -7.24 8.87 -2.03
CA ARG A 201 -8.29 8.70 -3.04
C ARG A 201 -7.90 7.71 -4.14
N GLN A 202 -6.67 7.77 -4.65
CA GLN A 202 -6.18 6.83 -5.67
C GLN A 202 -6.04 5.41 -5.11
N ALA A 203 -5.49 5.26 -3.90
CA ALA A 203 -5.37 3.96 -3.23
C ALA A 203 -6.75 3.30 -3.03
N PHE A 204 -7.73 4.06 -2.53
CA PHE A 204 -9.10 3.58 -2.38
C PHE A 204 -9.83 3.33 -3.70
N SER A 205 -9.54 4.12 -4.74
CA SER A 205 -10.12 3.88 -6.07
C SER A 205 -9.65 2.56 -6.65
N GLY A 206 -8.36 2.25 -6.51
CA GLY A 206 -7.81 0.94 -6.86
C GLY A 206 -8.46 -0.16 -6.04
N PHE A 207 -8.51 -0.01 -4.72
CA PHE A 207 -9.11 -1.02 -3.83
C PHE A 207 -10.58 -1.32 -4.16
N ARG A 208 -11.38 -0.27 -4.41
CA ARG A 208 -12.77 -0.41 -4.88
C ARG A 208 -12.85 -1.19 -6.18
N GLY A 209 -11.94 -0.94 -7.13
CA GLY A 209 -11.86 -1.68 -8.38
C GLY A 209 -11.65 -3.18 -8.17
N ILE A 210 -10.84 -3.57 -7.18
CA ILE A 210 -10.64 -4.98 -6.81
C ILE A 210 -11.95 -5.57 -6.28
N LEU A 211 -12.59 -4.92 -5.30
CA LEU A 211 -13.82 -5.43 -4.69
C LEU A 211 -14.97 -5.61 -5.69
N VAL A 212 -15.12 -4.70 -6.65
CA VAL A 212 -16.15 -4.83 -7.71
C VAL A 212 -15.84 -6.00 -8.65
N SER A 213 -14.58 -6.38 -8.78
CA SER A 213 -14.14 -7.50 -9.63
C SER A 213 -14.34 -8.87 -8.98
N TYR A 214 -14.58 -8.92 -7.66
CA TYR A 214 -14.98 -10.12 -6.94
C TYR A 214 -16.49 -10.11 -6.69
N PRO A 215 -17.30 -10.87 -7.45
CA PRO A 215 -18.71 -11.01 -7.11
C PRO A 215 -18.83 -11.67 -5.72
N PRO A 216 -19.85 -11.30 -4.92
CA PRO A 216 -20.13 -12.01 -3.67
C PRO A 216 -20.35 -13.50 -3.99
N SER A 217 -19.80 -14.37 -3.13
CA SER A 217 -19.98 -15.81 -3.25
C SER A 217 -21.48 -16.12 -3.29
N THR A 218 -21.95 -16.76 -4.37
CA THR A 218 -23.35 -17.20 -4.51
C THR A 218 -23.73 -18.34 -3.55
N LYS A 219 -22.84 -18.72 -2.63
CA LYS A 219 -23.08 -19.80 -1.67
C LYS A 219 -24.05 -19.45 -0.53
N ASP A 220 -24.47 -18.20 -0.40
CA ASP A 220 -25.48 -17.76 0.58
C ASP A 220 -26.89 -17.55 -0.03
N LEU A 221 -27.14 -18.07 -1.23
CA LEU A 221 -28.45 -18.03 -1.90
C LEU A 221 -29.03 -19.44 -2.08
N HIS A 222 -29.06 -20.25 -1.02
CA HIS A 222 -29.87 -21.47 -0.97
C HIS A 222 -30.36 -21.76 0.45
#